data_AF-A0A9W4ITM7-F1
#
_entry.id   AF-A0A9W4ITM7-F1
#
_cell.length_a   1.000
_cell.length_b   1.000
_cell.length_c   1.000
_cell.angle_alpha   90.00
_cell.angle_beta   90.00
_cell.angle_gamma   90.00
#
_symmetry.space_group_name_H-M   'P 1'
#
loop_
_entity.id
_entity.type
_entity.pdbx_description
1 polymer ?
#
loop_
_entity_poly.entity_id
_entity_poly.type
_entity_poly.pdbx_seq_one_letter_code
_entity_poly.pdbx_strand_id
1 'polypeptide(L)'
;MATAGPRSNRSSERKSIRQKQGRRKSNLMKKAREYSKMCEVDVCVGIRFRETGQVFILSADISGFWEFLGSHLVCSQTRVI
;
A
#
# COMPACT_ATOMS: atom_id res chain seq x y z
N MET A 1 -10.31 -43.32 12.78
CA MET A 1 -9.10 -42.57 12.38
C MET A 1 -9.55 -41.35 11.61
N ALA A 2 -9.27 -40.13 12.10
CA ALA A 2 -9.71 -38.90 11.44
C ALA A 2 -8.72 -38.51 10.33
N THR A 3 -9.19 -38.41 9.09
CA THR A 3 -8.39 -37.99 7.94
C THR A 3 -8.28 -36.46 7.90
N ALA A 4 -7.05 -35.95 7.93
CA ALA A 4 -6.77 -34.53 7.78
C ALA A 4 -7.06 -34.08 6.34
N GLY A 5 -8.07 -33.21 6.17
CA GLY A 5 -8.42 -32.62 4.88
C GLY A 5 -7.38 -31.60 4.36
N PRO A 6 -7.43 -31.23 3.07
CA PRO A 6 -6.38 -30.49 2.36
C PRO A 6 -6.34 -29.01 2.80
N ARG A 7 -5.58 -28.71 3.86
CA ARG A 7 -5.41 -27.36 4.42
C ARG A 7 -4.22 -26.57 3.84
N SER A 8 -3.34 -27.19 3.06
CA SER A 8 -2.06 -26.56 2.66
C SER A 8 -2.20 -25.52 1.53
N ASN A 9 -3.08 -25.74 0.54
CA ASN A 9 -3.06 -24.97 -0.71
C ASN A 9 -3.66 -23.55 -0.62
N ARG A 10 -4.68 -23.34 0.24
CA ARG A 10 -5.25 -21.99 0.46
C ARG A 10 -4.29 -21.04 1.18
N SER A 11 -3.40 -21.58 2.01
CA SER A 11 -2.46 -20.77 2.79
C SER A 11 -1.30 -20.24 1.94
N SER A 12 -0.80 -21.06 1.01
CA SER A 12 0.23 -20.69 0.03
C SER A 12 -0.30 -19.67 -0.98
N GLU A 13 -1.53 -19.84 -1.45
CA GLU A 13 -2.19 -18.89 -2.35
C GLU A 13 -2.37 -17.50 -1.72
N ARG A 14 -2.90 -17.42 -0.50
CA ARG A 14 -3.02 -16.15 0.24
C ARG A 14 -1.67 -15.46 0.45
N LYS A 15 -0.63 -16.23 0.75
CA LYS A 15 0.75 -15.72 0.86
C LYS A 15 1.24 -15.18 -0.49
N SER A 16 1.01 -15.87 -1.59
CA SER A 16 1.43 -15.44 -2.93
C SER A 16 0.72 -14.13 -3.34
N ILE A 17 -0.57 -14.01 -3.06
CA ILE A 17 -1.36 -12.79 -3.33
C ILE A 17 -0.80 -11.61 -2.54
N ARG A 18 -0.56 -11.78 -1.23
CA ARG A 18 0.03 -10.71 -0.39
C ARG A 18 1.42 -10.29 -0.88
N GLN A 19 2.26 -11.25 -1.27
CA GLN A 19 3.57 -10.94 -1.85
C GLN A 19 3.44 -10.17 -3.17
N LYS A 20 2.54 -10.58 -4.07
CA LYS A 20 2.28 -9.88 -5.33
C LYS A 20 1.79 -8.46 -5.09
N GLN A 21 0.88 -8.27 -4.14
CA GLN A 21 0.40 -6.94 -3.73
C GLN A 21 1.53 -6.08 -3.19
N GLY A 22 2.38 -6.62 -2.30
CA GLY A 22 3.54 -5.91 -1.75
C GLY A 22 4.52 -5.45 -2.83
N ARG A 23 4.88 -6.36 -3.76
CA ARG A 23 5.78 -6.04 -4.90
C ARG A 23 5.19 -4.95 -5.80
N ARG A 24 3.90 -5.05 -6.15
CA ARG A 24 3.23 -4.05 -6.99
C ARG A 24 3.14 -2.68 -6.30
N LYS A 25 2.80 -2.66 -4.99
CA LYS A 25 2.78 -1.44 -4.19
C LYS A 25 4.14 -0.76 -4.20
N SER A 26 5.20 -1.51 -3.85
CA SER A 26 6.57 -0.97 -3.79
C SER A 26 7.03 -0.41 -5.14
N ASN A 27 6.79 -1.15 -6.23
CA ASN A 27 7.16 -0.71 -7.57
C ASN A 27 6.40 0.54 -8.02
N LEU A 28 5.11 0.64 -7.68
CA LEU A 28 4.32 1.83 -7.97
C LEU A 28 4.89 3.06 -7.24
N MET A 29 5.17 2.92 -5.94
CA MET A 29 5.76 4.00 -5.15
C MET A 29 7.13 4.43 -5.68
N LYS A 30 7.96 3.46 -6.09
CA LYS A 30 9.26 3.74 -6.71
C LYS A 30 9.11 4.56 -8.00
N LYS A 31 8.24 4.13 -8.91
CA LYS A 31 7.99 4.83 -10.18
C LYS A 31 7.44 6.25 -9.98
N ALA A 32 6.56 6.45 -9.00
CA ALA A 32 6.03 7.77 -8.68
C ALA A 32 7.14 8.74 -8.25
N ARG A 33 8.06 8.29 -7.38
CA ARG A 33 9.23 9.07 -6.96
C ARG A 33 10.20 9.34 -8.12
N GLU A 34 10.47 8.33 -8.94
CA GLU A 34 11.34 8.47 -10.11
C GLU A 34 10.77 9.49 -11.10
N TYR A 35 9.47 9.43 -11.38
CA TYR A 35 8.80 10.37 -12.28
C TYR A 35 8.82 11.79 -11.74
N SER A 36 8.48 11.98 -10.45
CA SER A 36 8.60 13.29 -9.79
C SER A 36 10.00 13.86 -9.92
N LYS A 37 11.05 13.05 -9.69
CA LYS A 37 12.44 13.48 -9.80
C LYS A 37 12.88 13.77 -11.25
N MET A 38 12.51 12.92 -12.21
CA MET A 38 12.95 13.04 -13.61
C MET A 38 12.26 14.19 -14.36
N CYS A 39 11.01 14.49 -13.98
CA CYS A 39 10.18 15.46 -14.68
C CYS A 39 9.91 16.72 -13.85
N GLU A 40 10.46 16.82 -12.64
CA GLU A 40 10.28 17.96 -11.72
C GLU A 40 8.80 18.27 -11.47
N VAL A 41 8.00 17.22 -11.28
CA VAL A 41 6.56 17.32 -11.02
C VAL A 41 6.21 16.86 -9.61
N ASP A 42 5.24 17.54 -9.00
CA ASP A 42 4.67 17.15 -7.73
C ASP A 42 3.68 15.99 -7.95
N VAL A 43 3.94 14.82 -7.34
CA VAL A 43 3.15 13.60 -7.52
C VAL A 43 2.59 13.13 -6.19
N CYS A 44 1.29 12.81 -6.17
CA CYS A 44 0.66 12.11 -5.05
C CYS A 44 0.07 10.77 -5.50
N VAL A 45 0.27 9.73 -4.69
CA VAL A 45 -0.32 8.41 -4.88
C VAL A 45 -1.09 7.97 -3.64
N GLY A 46 -2.40 7.81 -3.78
CA GLY A 46 -3.28 7.23 -2.77
C GLY A 46 -3.61 5.77 -3.09
N ILE A 47 -3.45 4.88 -2.10
CA ILE A 47 -3.79 3.45 -2.22
C ILE A 47 -4.74 3.07 -1.09
N ARG A 48 -5.94 2.60 -1.43
CA ARG A 48 -6.87 1.97 -0.48
C ARG A 48 -6.90 0.46 -0.68
N PHE A 49 -6.50 -0.29 0.35
CA PHE A 49 -6.73 -1.73 0.39
C PHE A 49 -8.22 -1.99 0.58
N ARG A 50 -8.87 -2.58 -0.42
CA ARG A 50 -10.32 -2.84 -0.37
C ARG A 50 -10.70 -3.82 0.75
N GLU A 51 -9.84 -4.80 1.02
CA GLU A 51 -10.09 -5.81 2.06
C GLU A 51 -9.99 -5.25 3.48
N THR A 52 -8.99 -4.42 3.75
CA THR A 52 -8.69 -3.94 5.12
C THR A 52 -9.18 -2.51 5.36
N GLY A 53 -9.61 -1.80 4.32
CA GLY A 53 -9.89 -0.36 4.37
C GLY A 53 -8.63 0.51 4.53
N GLN A 54 -7.44 -0.09 4.70
CA GLN A 54 -6.21 0.63 5.00
C GLN A 54 -5.82 1.55 3.84
N VAL A 55 -5.53 2.81 4.15
CA VAL A 55 -5.12 3.82 3.18
C VAL A 55 -3.64 4.11 3.35
N PHE A 56 -2.92 4.20 2.23
CA PHE A 56 -1.53 4.65 2.15
C PHE A 56 -1.46 5.84 1.22
N ILE A 57 -0.74 6.86 1.62
CA ILE A 57 -0.45 8.02 0.79
C ILE A 57 1.06 8.10 0.63
N LEU A 58 1.50 8.36 -0.58
CA LEU A 58 2.84 8.83 -0.86
C LEU A 58 2.71 10.19 -1.52
N SER A 59 3.36 11.17 -0.92
CA SER A 59 3.56 12.49 -1.50
C SER A 59 5.03 12.59 -1.91
N ALA A 60 5.26 12.86 -3.19
CA ALA A 60 6.57 13.08 -3.79
C ALA A 60 6.51 14.44 -4.46
N ASP A 61 6.69 15.46 -3.65
CA ASP A 61 6.60 16.86 -4.00
C ASP A 61 7.66 17.63 -3.23
N ILE A 62 8.17 18.70 -3.85
CA ILE A 62 9.15 19.60 -3.22
C ILE A 62 8.44 20.68 -2.41
N SER A 63 7.22 21.03 -2.83
CA SER A 63 6.44 22.17 -2.34
C SER A 63 5.66 21.90 -1.05
N GLY A 64 5.46 20.64 -0.66
CA GLY A 64 4.53 20.28 0.42
C GLY A 64 3.06 20.43 0.01
N PHE A 65 2.75 20.63 -1.27
CA PHE A 65 1.39 20.90 -1.76
C PHE A 65 0.39 19.83 -1.34
N TRP A 66 0.82 18.56 -1.21
CA TRP A 66 -0.05 17.44 -0.86
C TRP A 66 -0.14 17.14 0.65
N GLU A 67 0.47 17.95 1.52
CA GLU A 67 0.45 17.71 2.97
C GLU A 67 -0.98 17.68 3.55
N PHE A 68 -1.92 18.44 2.97
CA PHE A 68 -3.31 18.45 3.41
C PHE A 68 -4.01 17.08 3.27
N LEU A 69 -3.52 16.19 2.40
CA LEU A 69 -4.08 14.86 2.22
C LEU A 69 -3.82 13.95 3.43
N GLY A 70 -2.73 14.18 4.16
CA GLY A 70 -2.46 13.47 5.42
C GLY A 70 -3.52 13.77 6.47
N SER A 71 -3.95 15.03 6.58
CA SER A 71 -4.90 15.48 7.60
C SER A 71 -6.29 14.87 7.48
N HIS A 72 -6.73 14.52 6.26
CA HIS A 72 -8.04 13.88 6.03
C HIS A 72 -8.04 12.35 6.19
N LEU A 73 -6.86 11.71 6.22
CA LEU A 73 -6.75 10.25 6.12
C LEU A 73 -6.14 9.60 7.37
N VAL A 74 -5.58 10.38 8.31
CA VAL A 74 -5.04 9.90 9.59
C VAL A 74 -6.13 9.74 10.68
N CYS A 75 -7.41 10.01 10.38
CA CYS A 75 -8.49 9.94 11.38
C CYS A 75 -8.83 8.51 11.88
N SER A 76 -8.10 7.44 11.52
CA SER A 76 -8.41 6.09 12.02
C SER A 76 -7.25 5.09 11.98
N GLN A 77 -6.16 5.30 12.74
CA GLN A 77 -5.45 4.17 13.36
C GLN A 77 -4.45 4.59 14.45
N THR A 78 -4.95 4.83 15.65
CA THR A 78 -4.20 4.45 16.86
C THR A 78 -4.40 2.95 17.05
N ARG A 79 -3.33 2.16 16.95
CA ARG A 79 -3.21 0.92 17.72
C ARG A 79 -1.76 0.78 18.18
N VAL A 80 -1.55 1.26 19.40
CA VAL A 80 -0.70 0.60 20.40
C VAL A 80 -1.09 -0.87 20.43
N ILE A 81 -0.17 -1.80 20.14
CA ILE A 81 0.43 -2.83 21.03
C ILE A 81 1.67 -3.35 20.30
#